data_AF-A0A225V3Y8-F1
#
_entry.id   AF-A0A225V3Y8-F1
#
_cell.length_a   1.000
_cell.length_b   1.000
_cell.length_c   1.000
_cell.angle_alpha   90.00
_cell.angle_beta   90.00
_cell.angle_gamma   90.00
#
_symmetry.space_group_name_H-M   'P 1'
#
loop_
_entity.id
_entity.type
_entity.pdbx_description
1 polymer ?
#
loop_
_entity_poly.entity_id
_entity_poly.type
_entity_poly.pdbx_seq_one_letter_code
_entity_poly.pdbx_strand_id
1 'polypeptide(L)'
;MMLVGLLPAVGVASPPKTAEKPQLKVSSPKQSNEQVSSPEDDVEPEVTPTTDLLTPTKRRSMDLETVDMELTRRATVGEEDNQKEEESDDSSDEKKPTLGFRVTQSSVSCSLSTVQLCVIVSVVLDFAGCIFSNVGLSMAGSGLYQVVYSSVICWSALMSRFILKKVVSKEEWFGIALVTFGLAFSALGESGSGRDNTVVLMGCFNTLVGAAFYGGNYVTGEYTLKLAERPHPKELCLKIGAACVAIIAIYQSIFVLPQWDALVTKPIAEANGNTTHIVSALVAYTLSQLAHGLTYFVMLSSSGAVTTGIMQSLRAVCVFVISSMLYCSQQESQCFDTKRGVATMIVVSGVMFYSWAKSQQGKASVLAPPSSLRRPKKDAKTKMVAGKNYVV
;
A
#
# COMPACT_ATOMS: atom_id res chain seq x y z
N MET A 1 -8.86 8.27 -3.75
CA MET A 1 -10.16 8.78 -4.26
C MET A 1 -10.09 10.15 -4.92
N MET A 2 -9.49 11.21 -4.35
CA MET A 2 -9.49 12.53 -5.03
C MET A 2 -8.80 12.58 -6.40
N LEU A 3 -7.93 11.62 -6.74
CA LEU A 3 -7.33 11.48 -8.08
C LEU A 3 -8.31 10.97 -9.17
N VAL A 4 -9.56 10.62 -8.86
CA VAL A 4 -10.53 10.14 -9.88
C VAL A 4 -10.83 11.21 -10.95
N GLY A 5 -10.70 12.50 -10.61
CA GLY A 5 -10.83 13.61 -11.56
C GLY A 5 -9.68 13.78 -12.57
N LEU A 6 -8.64 12.93 -12.55
CA LEU A 6 -7.54 12.97 -13.53
C LEU A 6 -7.85 12.24 -14.84
N LEU A 7 -8.94 11.46 -14.90
CA LEU A 7 -9.37 10.80 -16.12
C LEU A 7 -10.40 11.68 -16.84
N PRO A 8 -10.15 12.13 -18.09
CA PRO A 8 -11.23 12.70 -18.89
C PRO A 8 -12.31 11.64 -19.07
N ALA A 9 -13.57 12.03 -18.92
CA ALA A 9 -14.69 11.11 -19.10
C ALA A 9 -14.64 10.52 -20.52
N VAL A 10 -14.35 9.22 -20.61
CA VAL A 10 -14.34 8.48 -21.88
C VAL A 10 -15.79 8.34 -22.33
N GLY A 11 -16.26 9.35 -23.05
CA GLY A 11 -17.66 9.48 -23.46
C GLY A 11 -18.07 8.29 -24.31
N VAL A 12 -19.00 7.48 -23.79
CA VAL A 12 -19.72 6.49 -24.59
C VAL A 12 -20.56 7.26 -25.61
N ALA A 13 -20.08 7.33 -26.84
CA ALA A 13 -20.77 8.03 -27.92
C ALA A 13 -22.09 7.32 -28.24
N SER A 14 -23.21 7.95 -27.87
CA SER A 14 -24.54 7.45 -28.20
C SER A 14 -24.70 7.31 -29.72
N PRO A 15 -25.18 6.16 -30.24
CA PRO A 15 -25.43 6.01 -31.67
C PRO A 15 -26.52 6.99 -32.14
N PRO A 16 -26.45 7.46 -33.40
CA PRO A 16 -27.39 8.46 -33.91
C PRO A 16 -28.81 7.91 -33.99
N LYS A 17 -29.79 8.77 -33.68
CA LYS A 17 -31.22 8.44 -33.82
C LYS A 17 -31.57 8.27 -35.30
N THR A 18 -31.88 7.04 -35.72
CA THR A 18 -32.46 6.78 -37.04
C THR A 18 -33.81 7.49 -37.17
N ALA A 19 -34.06 8.15 -38.31
CA ALA A 19 -35.28 8.90 -38.52
C ALA A 19 -36.50 7.99 -38.75
N GLU A 20 -37.57 8.25 -37.99
CA GLU A 20 -38.85 7.56 -38.12
C GLU A 20 -39.71 8.21 -39.22
N LYS A 21 -40.40 7.40 -40.03
CA LYS A 21 -41.36 7.87 -41.06
C LYS A 21 -42.68 7.09 -40.95
N PRO A 22 -43.85 7.74 -41.10
CA PRO A 22 -45.13 7.16 -40.67
C PRO A 22 -45.83 6.31 -41.74
N GLN A 23 -46.23 5.10 -41.35
CA GLN A 23 -47.25 4.23 -41.99
C GLN A 23 -47.79 3.26 -40.93
N LEU A 24 -49.02 2.72 -41.01
CA LEU A 24 -50.25 3.23 -41.64
C LEU A 24 -51.44 2.62 -40.85
N LYS A 25 -52.57 3.32 -40.78
CA LYS A 25 -53.73 2.94 -39.97
C LYS A 25 -54.58 1.86 -40.67
N VAL A 26 -54.69 0.66 -40.08
CA VAL A 26 -55.66 -0.39 -40.45
C VAL A 26 -56.39 -0.86 -39.17
N SER A 27 -57.66 -1.25 -39.31
CA SER A 27 -58.62 -1.38 -38.20
C SER A 27 -59.04 -2.82 -37.84
N SER A 28 -59.55 -2.93 -36.61
CA SER A 28 -60.21 -4.04 -35.89
C SER A 28 -61.46 -4.63 -36.61
N PRO A 29 -62.27 -5.60 -36.07
CA PRO A 29 -62.41 -6.04 -34.65
C PRO A 29 -62.82 -7.54 -34.37
N LYS A 30 -63.18 -7.81 -33.09
CA LYS A 30 -64.08 -8.89 -32.57
C LYS A 30 -63.52 -10.34 -32.48
N GLN A 31 -63.96 -11.24 -31.59
CA GLN A 31 -64.99 -11.19 -30.50
C GLN A 31 -64.72 -12.23 -29.38
N SER A 32 -65.37 -12.08 -28.21
CA SER A 32 -65.91 -13.08 -27.22
C SER A 32 -65.40 -14.55 -27.22
N ASN A 33 -65.21 -15.27 -26.10
CA ASN A 33 -65.51 -15.05 -24.65
C ASN A 33 -64.59 -16.01 -23.80
N GLU A 34 -64.80 -16.52 -22.56
CA GLU A 34 -65.97 -16.67 -21.65
C GLU A 34 -65.59 -16.63 -20.13
N GLN A 35 -65.92 -17.64 -19.30
CA GLN A 35 -66.31 -17.47 -17.88
C GLN A 35 -66.30 -18.79 -17.03
N VAL A 36 -66.47 -18.71 -15.68
CA VAL A 36 -66.85 -19.79 -14.70
C VAL A 36 -65.70 -20.76 -14.26
N SER A 37 -65.45 -21.16 -12.99
CA SER A 37 -65.95 -20.80 -11.63
C SER A 37 -64.98 -21.23 -10.48
N SER A 38 -65.19 -20.67 -9.26
CA SER A 38 -64.71 -21.14 -7.94
C SER A 38 -65.73 -22.14 -7.30
N PRO A 39 -65.73 -22.55 -5.99
CA PRO A 39 -64.85 -22.23 -4.83
C PRO A 39 -64.49 -23.40 -3.86
N GLU A 40 -63.85 -23.08 -2.72
CA GLU A 40 -63.97 -23.65 -1.32
C GLU A 40 -63.87 -25.21 -1.09
N ASP A 41 -63.33 -25.79 0.00
CA ASP A 41 -63.16 -25.39 1.41
C ASP A 41 -62.02 -26.15 2.19
N ASP A 42 -61.53 -25.50 3.26
CA ASP A 42 -61.07 -25.93 4.62
C ASP A 42 -60.35 -27.27 5.03
N VAL A 43 -59.86 -27.24 6.30
CA VAL A 43 -59.53 -28.33 7.27
C VAL A 43 -58.04 -28.68 7.59
N GLU A 44 -57.59 -28.24 8.78
CA GLU A 44 -56.49 -28.78 9.64
C GLU A 44 -57.07 -29.86 10.61
N PRO A 45 -56.31 -30.69 11.41
CA PRO A 45 -55.23 -30.24 12.31
C PRO A 45 -54.10 -31.24 12.73
N GLU A 46 -53.20 -30.75 13.59
CA GLU A 46 -52.57 -31.42 14.76
C GLU A 46 -51.44 -32.49 14.58
N VAL A 47 -50.34 -32.31 15.33
CA VAL A 47 -49.97 -33.11 16.55
C VAL A 47 -48.59 -32.66 17.09
N THR A 48 -48.50 -32.47 18.40
CA THR A 48 -47.26 -32.26 19.17
C THR A 48 -47.17 -33.34 20.28
N PRO A 49 -45.98 -33.69 20.78
CA PRO A 49 -45.77 -33.48 22.21
C PRO A 49 -44.35 -33.05 22.64
N THR A 50 -44.30 -32.37 23.79
CA THR A 50 -43.10 -31.83 24.45
C THR A 50 -42.40 -32.85 25.35
N THR A 51 -41.08 -32.70 25.56
CA THR A 51 -40.40 -33.19 26.79
C THR A 51 -39.28 -32.24 27.21
N ASP A 52 -39.40 -31.64 28.40
CA ASP A 52 -38.30 -30.97 29.11
C ASP A 52 -37.62 -31.94 30.09
N LEU A 53 -36.29 -31.83 30.29
CA LEU A 53 -35.70 -31.92 31.64
C LEU A 53 -34.20 -31.54 31.73
N LEU A 54 -33.94 -30.77 32.79
CA LEU A 54 -32.68 -30.42 33.48
C LEU A 54 -31.83 -31.67 33.84
N THR A 55 -30.50 -31.68 34.10
CA THR A 55 -29.44 -30.63 34.22
C THR A 55 -28.02 -31.26 33.99
N PRO A 56 -26.96 -31.06 34.82
CA PRO A 56 -25.94 -30.03 34.59
C PRO A 56 -24.49 -30.56 34.42
N THR A 57 -23.58 -29.79 33.80
CA THR A 57 -22.15 -29.87 34.20
C THR A 57 -21.27 -28.66 33.82
N LYS A 58 -20.46 -28.24 34.82
CA LYS A 58 -19.05 -27.81 34.72
C LYS A 58 -18.68 -26.64 33.79
N ARG A 59 -18.78 -25.42 34.34
CA ARG A 59 -17.77 -24.37 34.06
C ARG A 59 -16.36 -24.96 34.22
N ARG A 60 -15.45 -24.63 33.30
CA ARG A 60 -14.01 -24.72 33.51
C ARG A 60 -13.39 -23.37 33.18
N SER A 61 -12.76 -22.73 34.17
CA SER A 61 -11.85 -21.61 33.88
C SER A 61 -10.71 -22.12 33.03
N MET A 62 -10.32 -21.37 32.00
CA MET A 62 -8.96 -21.41 31.51
C MET A 62 -8.36 -20.06 31.85
N ASP A 63 -7.45 -20.10 32.82
CA ASP A 63 -6.82 -18.90 33.35
C ASP A 63 -5.85 -18.35 32.28
N LEU A 64 -5.95 -17.05 32.01
CA LEU A 64 -5.14 -16.39 31.00
C LEU A 64 -3.78 -16.05 31.62
N GLU A 65 -2.79 -16.95 31.48
CA GLU A 65 -1.43 -16.66 31.91
C GLU A 65 -0.86 -15.46 31.12
N THR A 66 -0.75 -14.32 31.81
CA THR A 66 -0.08 -13.12 31.31
C THR A 66 1.42 -13.38 31.22
N VAL A 67 1.89 -13.81 30.06
CA VAL A 67 3.33 -13.94 29.79
C VAL A 67 3.92 -12.54 29.55
N ASP A 68 4.45 -11.93 30.60
CA ASP A 68 5.24 -10.71 30.52
C ASP A 68 6.50 -10.95 29.67
N MET A 69 6.49 -10.47 28.43
CA MET A 69 7.66 -10.56 27.55
C MET A 69 8.58 -9.36 27.78
N GLU A 70 9.32 -9.42 28.89
CA GLU A 70 10.18 -8.34 29.40
C GLU A 70 11.26 -7.91 28.38
N LEU A 71 11.05 -6.76 27.74
CA LEU A 71 11.91 -6.28 26.67
C LEU A 71 13.17 -5.61 27.22
N THR A 72 14.27 -6.37 27.36
CA THR A 72 15.53 -5.95 27.99
C THR A 72 16.15 -4.69 27.34
N ARG A 73 15.78 -3.51 27.85
CA ARG A 73 16.27 -2.22 27.37
C ARG A 73 17.64 -1.90 27.98
N ARG A 74 18.71 -2.26 27.27
CA ARG A 74 20.09 -1.97 27.69
C ARG A 74 20.33 -0.46 27.74
N ALA A 75 20.49 0.08 28.95
CA ALA A 75 20.89 1.47 29.17
C ALA A 75 22.38 1.68 28.89
N THR A 76 22.74 2.86 28.41
CA THR A 76 24.11 3.40 28.41
C THR A 76 24.13 4.63 29.30
N VAL A 77 25.03 4.64 30.28
CA VAL A 77 25.24 5.73 31.24
C VAL A 77 26.39 6.62 30.74
N GLY A 78 26.39 7.89 31.18
CA GLY A 78 27.42 8.87 30.93
C GLY A 78 26.94 9.99 29.99
N GLU A 79 27.07 11.27 30.34
CA GLU A 79 27.33 11.89 31.65
C GLU A 79 26.92 13.36 31.52
N GLU A 80 26.45 14.00 32.58
CA GLU A 80 26.15 15.45 32.56
C GLU A 80 27.42 16.22 32.91
N ASP A 81 27.73 17.28 32.15
CA ASP A 81 28.45 18.42 32.73
C ASP A 81 28.03 19.73 32.04
N ASN A 82 28.31 20.85 32.70
CA ASN A 82 27.54 22.08 32.62
C ASN A 82 28.44 23.31 32.78
N GLN A 83 28.39 24.29 31.86
CA GLN A 83 28.39 25.72 32.21
C GLN A 83 28.26 26.71 31.03
N LYS A 84 27.45 27.75 31.32
CA LYS A 84 27.63 29.20 31.08
C LYS A 84 27.51 29.83 29.69
N GLU A 85 26.76 30.92 29.70
CA GLU A 85 26.88 32.08 28.82
C GLU A 85 28.16 32.87 29.13
N GLU A 86 28.73 33.54 28.12
CA GLU A 86 29.33 34.87 28.29
C GLU A 86 28.87 35.77 27.12
N GLU A 87 28.60 37.04 27.44
CA GLU A 87 28.10 38.07 26.53
C GLU A 87 29.13 39.23 26.56
N SER A 88 29.49 39.83 25.41
CA SER A 88 30.33 41.04 25.41
C SER A 88 30.27 41.87 24.11
N ASP A 89 29.94 43.14 24.33
CA ASP A 89 30.05 44.37 23.54
C ASP A 89 30.87 44.41 22.24
N ASP A 90 30.16 44.91 21.21
CA ASP A 90 30.44 46.16 20.46
C ASP A 90 31.90 46.64 20.29
N SER A 91 32.26 46.88 19.01
CA SER A 91 32.89 48.15 18.63
C SER A 91 32.71 48.42 17.13
N SER A 92 32.62 49.71 16.80
CA SER A 92 32.36 50.23 15.45
C SER A 92 33.65 50.53 14.66
N ASP A 93 33.56 50.49 13.33
CA ASP A 93 34.24 51.48 12.47
C ASP A 93 33.44 51.72 11.18
N GLU A 94 33.47 52.96 10.67
CA GLU A 94 32.62 53.43 9.58
C GLU A 94 33.43 53.67 8.29
N LYS A 95 33.02 53.06 7.17
CA LYS A 95 33.42 53.48 5.81
C LYS A 95 32.38 53.19 4.75
N LYS A 96 32.14 54.20 3.90
CA LYS A 96 31.12 54.25 2.85
C LYS A 96 31.67 55.10 1.69
N PRO A 97 31.19 54.95 0.45
CA PRO A 97 31.11 53.73 -0.34
C PRO A 97 31.96 53.84 -1.63
N THR A 98 32.26 52.73 -2.31
CA THR A 98 32.70 52.74 -3.72
C THR A 98 31.69 51.98 -4.58
N LEU A 99 31.19 52.64 -5.63
CA LEU A 99 30.03 52.18 -6.41
C LEU A 99 30.40 51.15 -7.48
N GLY A 100 30.88 49.97 -7.07
CA GLY A 100 31.15 48.86 -7.97
C GLY A 100 29.90 48.04 -8.26
N PHE A 101 29.30 48.19 -9.45
CA PHE A 101 28.15 47.38 -9.91
C PHE A 101 28.59 45.94 -10.28
N ARG A 102 29.05 45.19 -9.27
CA ARG A 102 29.43 43.78 -9.42
C ARG A 102 28.16 42.93 -9.42
N VAL A 103 27.75 42.47 -10.60
CA VAL A 103 26.70 41.46 -10.73
C VAL A 103 27.14 40.19 -9.99
N THR A 104 26.65 40.00 -8.77
CA THR A 104 26.77 38.75 -8.03
C THR A 104 25.89 37.72 -8.70
N GLN A 105 26.46 36.98 -9.64
CA GLN A 105 25.86 35.81 -10.24
C GLN A 105 25.60 34.79 -9.12
N SER A 106 24.37 34.76 -8.61
CA SER A 106 23.94 33.91 -7.50
C SER A 106 23.83 32.45 -7.96
N SER A 107 24.99 31.80 -8.09
CA SER A 107 25.08 30.36 -8.26
C SER A 107 24.55 29.66 -7.02
N VAL A 108 23.24 29.39 -7.00
CA VAL A 108 22.57 28.60 -5.96
C VAL A 108 23.00 27.14 -6.12
N SER A 109 24.21 26.83 -5.65
CA SER A 109 24.75 25.47 -5.56
C SER A 109 23.95 24.70 -4.50
N CYS A 110 22.82 24.15 -4.91
CA CYS A 110 21.89 23.43 -4.05
C CYS A 110 22.48 22.07 -3.62
N SER A 111 23.35 22.11 -2.61
CA SER A 111 23.97 20.94 -2.00
C SER A 111 22.97 20.17 -1.12
N LEU A 112 22.03 19.48 -1.77
CA LEU A 112 21.05 18.60 -1.14
C LEU A 112 21.74 17.50 -0.32
N SER A 113 21.30 17.31 0.94
CA SER A 113 21.69 16.14 1.73
C SER A 113 21.20 14.85 1.07
N THR A 114 21.95 13.76 1.22
CA THR A 114 21.53 12.41 0.83
C THR A 114 20.14 12.05 1.37
N VAL A 115 19.80 12.49 2.59
CA VAL A 115 18.47 12.27 3.17
C VAL A 115 17.39 13.06 2.41
N GLN A 116 17.66 14.32 2.05
CA GLN A 116 16.73 15.13 1.25
C GLN A 116 16.50 14.53 -0.14
N LEU A 117 17.57 14.07 -0.80
CA LEU A 117 17.48 13.37 -2.08
C LEU A 117 16.64 12.08 -1.97
N CYS A 118 16.84 11.29 -0.91
CA CYS A 118 16.05 10.07 -0.69
C CYS A 118 14.57 10.39 -0.41
N VAL A 119 14.27 11.46 0.35
CA VAL A 119 12.88 11.94 0.56
C VAL A 119 12.24 12.37 -0.75
N ILE A 120 12.94 13.14 -1.60
CA ILE A 120 12.44 13.54 -2.93
C ILE A 120 12.16 12.32 -3.80
N VAL A 121 13.07 11.34 -3.84
CA VAL A 121 12.87 10.07 -4.57
C VAL A 121 11.67 9.30 -4.02
N SER A 122 11.54 9.15 -2.70
CA SER A 122 10.37 8.51 -2.08
C SER A 122 9.05 9.21 -2.43
N VAL A 123 9.01 10.55 -2.42
CA VAL A 123 7.81 11.32 -2.80
C VAL A 123 7.46 11.09 -4.28
N VAL A 124 8.43 11.12 -5.19
CA VAL A 124 8.18 10.85 -6.63
C VAL A 124 7.68 9.42 -6.86
N LEU A 125 8.26 8.44 -6.17
CA LEU A 125 7.83 7.04 -6.22
C LEU A 125 6.41 6.85 -5.62
N ASP A 126 6.08 7.56 -4.55
CA ASP A 126 4.76 7.52 -3.91
C ASP A 126 3.67 8.11 -4.82
N PHE A 127 3.94 9.27 -5.46
CA PHE A 127 3.01 9.87 -6.43
C PHE A 127 2.83 9.00 -7.68
N ALA A 128 3.91 8.50 -8.27
CA ALA A 128 3.83 7.61 -9.43
C ALA A 128 3.06 6.31 -9.08
N GLY A 129 3.42 5.69 -7.95
CA GLY A 129 2.70 4.54 -7.40
C GLY A 129 1.22 4.83 -7.22
N CYS A 130 0.86 5.96 -6.60
CA CYS A 130 -0.50 6.38 -6.35
C CYS A 130 -1.31 6.59 -7.65
N ILE A 131 -0.77 7.30 -8.64
CA ILE A 131 -1.44 7.54 -9.92
C ILE A 131 -1.72 6.21 -10.64
N PHE A 132 -0.68 5.42 -10.89
CA PHE A 132 -0.80 4.14 -11.60
C PHE A 132 -1.68 3.14 -10.85
N SER A 133 -1.68 3.16 -9.51
CA SER A 133 -2.52 2.28 -8.69
C SER A 133 -4.00 2.72 -8.64
N ASN A 134 -4.31 4.02 -8.59
CA ASN A 134 -5.70 4.49 -8.65
C ASN A 134 -6.31 4.26 -10.06
N VAL A 135 -5.53 4.47 -11.13
CA VAL A 135 -5.95 4.13 -12.50
C VAL A 135 -6.08 2.61 -12.66
N GLY A 136 -5.15 1.83 -12.12
CA GLY A 136 -5.23 0.38 -12.08
C GLY A 136 -6.49 -0.13 -11.37
N LEU A 137 -6.83 0.46 -10.21
CA LEU A 137 -8.03 0.13 -9.43
C LEU A 137 -9.33 0.46 -10.18
N SER A 138 -9.45 1.62 -10.82
CA SER A 138 -10.66 1.97 -11.59
C SER A 138 -10.80 1.13 -12.87
N MET A 139 -9.67 0.79 -13.52
CA MET A 139 -9.66 0.01 -14.74
C MET A 139 -9.75 -1.51 -14.54
N ALA A 140 -9.30 -2.08 -13.41
CA ALA A 140 -9.36 -3.52 -13.14
C ALA A 140 -10.48 -3.94 -12.18
N GLY A 141 -10.93 -3.06 -11.27
CA GLY A 141 -11.78 -3.43 -10.14
C GLY A 141 -10.97 -3.91 -8.93
N SER A 142 -11.59 -3.97 -7.75
CA SER A 142 -10.89 -4.10 -6.47
C SER A 142 -10.23 -5.45 -6.19
N GLY A 143 -10.83 -6.58 -6.60
CA GLY A 143 -10.25 -7.90 -6.38
C GLY A 143 -9.01 -8.14 -7.25
N LEU A 144 -9.15 -7.99 -8.57
CA LEU A 144 -8.01 -7.99 -9.51
C LEU A 144 -6.92 -6.98 -9.13
N TYR A 145 -7.29 -5.76 -8.71
CA TYR A 145 -6.32 -4.79 -8.20
C TYR A 145 -5.54 -5.32 -6.99
N GLN A 146 -6.21 -5.87 -5.96
CA GLN A 146 -5.54 -6.40 -4.77
C GLN A 146 -4.57 -7.54 -5.11
N VAL A 147 -4.94 -8.41 -6.05
CA VAL A 147 -4.07 -9.50 -6.53
C VAL A 147 -2.86 -8.95 -7.28
N VAL A 148 -3.04 -8.09 -8.29
CA VAL A 148 -1.90 -7.59 -9.09
C VAL A 148 -1.02 -6.65 -8.26
N TYR A 149 -1.59 -5.87 -7.34
CA TYR A 149 -0.85 -5.01 -6.41
C TYR A 149 0.11 -5.82 -5.52
N SER A 150 -0.23 -7.07 -5.18
CA SER A 150 0.65 -7.95 -4.38
C SER A 150 2.01 -8.24 -5.00
N SER A 151 2.18 -8.02 -6.32
CA SER A 151 3.48 -8.04 -7.00
C SER A 151 4.51 -7.06 -6.42
N VAL A 152 4.07 -6.08 -5.62
CA VAL A 152 4.91 -5.20 -4.78
C VAL A 152 5.94 -5.99 -3.96
N ILE A 153 5.64 -7.23 -3.57
CA ILE A 153 6.55 -8.14 -2.86
C ILE A 153 7.73 -8.53 -3.75
N CYS A 154 7.45 -8.97 -4.98
CA CYS A 154 8.47 -9.36 -5.96
C CYS A 154 9.35 -8.16 -6.33
N TRP A 155 8.74 -7.00 -6.56
CA TRP A 155 9.48 -5.75 -6.82
C TRP A 155 10.35 -5.33 -5.63
N SER A 156 9.81 -5.37 -4.40
CA SER A 156 10.57 -5.08 -3.17
C SER A 156 11.75 -6.04 -2.98
N ALA A 157 11.58 -7.34 -3.25
CA ALA A 157 12.64 -8.35 -3.17
C ALA A 157 13.73 -8.14 -4.24
N LEU A 158 13.32 -7.90 -5.48
CA LEU A 158 14.21 -7.66 -6.61
C LEU A 158 15.04 -6.38 -6.40
N MET A 159 14.39 -5.27 -6.05
CA MET A 159 15.06 -4.00 -5.79
C MET A 159 15.91 -4.03 -4.51
N SER A 160 15.49 -4.75 -3.46
CA SER A 160 16.32 -4.98 -2.25
C SER A 160 17.63 -5.72 -2.56
N ARG A 161 17.59 -6.66 -3.51
CA ARG A 161 18.78 -7.41 -3.95
C ARG A 161 19.75 -6.54 -4.75
N PHE A 162 19.25 -5.64 -5.61
CA PHE A 162 20.12 -4.76 -6.40
C PHE A 162 20.62 -3.53 -5.62
N ILE A 163 19.75 -2.85 -4.87
CA ILE A 163 20.06 -1.56 -4.22
C ILE A 163 20.72 -1.78 -2.86
N LEU A 164 20.07 -2.52 -1.94
CA LEU A 164 20.63 -2.80 -0.61
C LEU A 164 21.61 -3.98 -0.60
N LYS A 165 21.87 -4.61 -1.75
CA LYS A 165 22.77 -5.78 -1.92
C LYS A 165 22.42 -6.96 -0.97
N LYS A 166 21.15 -7.07 -0.56
CA LYS A 166 20.71 -8.17 0.32
C LYS A 166 20.81 -9.51 -0.39
N VAL A 167 21.41 -10.48 0.29
CA VAL A 167 21.34 -11.89 -0.09
C VAL A 167 20.06 -12.46 0.50
N VAL A 168 19.06 -12.71 -0.35
CA VAL A 168 17.81 -13.42 -0.01
C VAL A 168 18.04 -14.91 -0.28
N SER A 169 17.76 -15.79 0.68
CA SER A 169 18.06 -17.23 0.52
C SER A 169 17.05 -17.95 -0.38
N LYS A 170 17.36 -19.20 -0.77
CA LYS A 170 16.48 -19.99 -1.66
C LYS A 170 15.12 -20.27 -1.01
N GLU A 171 15.14 -20.44 0.31
CA GLU A 171 13.99 -20.72 1.17
C GLU A 171 13.11 -19.47 1.30
N GLU A 172 13.72 -18.28 1.49
CA GLU A 172 12.99 -17.01 1.42
C GLU A 172 12.36 -16.79 0.03
N TRP A 173 13.09 -17.06 -1.05
CA TRP A 173 12.56 -16.97 -2.42
C TRP A 173 11.40 -17.94 -2.66
N PHE A 174 11.45 -19.15 -2.10
CA PHE A 174 10.33 -20.10 -2.17
C PHE A 174 9.10 -19.60 -1.39
N GLY A 175 9.30 -19.02 -0.20
CA GLY A 175 8.21 -18.38 0.57
C GLY A 175 7.57 -17.22 -0.19
N ILE A 176 8.38 -16.35 -0.82
CA ILE A 176 7.91 -15.26 -1.69
C ILE A 176 7.11 -15.83 -2.88
N ALA A 177 7.65 -16.83 -3.58
CA ALA A 177 6.99 -17.45 -4.73
C ALA A 177 5.64 -18.10 -4.35
N LEU A 178 5.56 -18.76 -3.19
CA LEU A 178 4.32 -19.38 -2.70
C LEU A 178 3.25 -18.34 -2.34
N VAL A 179 3.65 -17.22 -1.71
CA VAL A 179 2.76 -16.07 -1.47
C VAL A 179 2.25 -15.47 -2.78
N THR A 180 3.13 -15.21 -3.74
CA THR A 180 2.74 -14.67 -5.05
C THR A 180 1.83 -15.62 -5.83
N PHE A 181 2.10 -16.93 -5.78
CA PHE A 181 1.25 -17.94 -6.42
C PHE A 181 -0.14 -18.02 -5.79
N GLY A 182 -0.23 -18.01 -4.45
CA GLY A 182 -1.53 -18.01 -3.76
C GLY A 182 -2.40 -16.81 -4.10
N LEU A 183 -1.80 -15.61 -4.20
CA LEU A 183 -2.51 -14.39 -4.60
C LEU A 183 -2.91 -14.44 -6.07
N ALA A 184 -2.01 -14.86 -6.97
CA ALA A 184 -2.34 -15.05 -8.39
C ALA A 184 -3.50 -16.06 -8.58
N PHE A 185 -3.55 -17.12 -7.78
CA PHE A 185 -4.59 -18.13 -7.81
C PHE A 185 -5.98 -17.56 -7.44
N SER A 186 -6.09 -16.58 -6.52
CA SER A 186 -7.40 -15.98 -6.19
C SER A 186 -8.00 -15.16 -7.34
N ALA A 187 -7.20 -14.58 -8.24
CA ALA A 187 -7.72 -13.87 -9.42
C ALA A 187 -8.37 -14.80 -10.46
N LEU A 188 -8.02 -16.10 -10.49
CA LEU A 188 -8.64 -17.09 -11.39
C LEU A 188 -10.11 -17.42 -11.03
N GLY A 189 -10.66 -16.76 -10.02
CA GLY A 189 -12.10 -16.74 -9.72
C GLY A 189 -12.88 -15.65 -10.47
N GLU A 190 -12.25 -14.54 -10.89
CA GLU A 190 -12.94 -13.27 -11.18
C GLU A 190 -13.23 -13.02 -12.68
N SER A 191 -12.81 -13.92 -13.58
CA SER A 191 -12.86 -13.74 -15.04
C SER A 191 -14.26 -13.78 -15.70
N GLY A 192 -15.34 -13.74 -14.92
CA GLY A 192 -16.72 -13.81 -15.40
C GLY A 192 -17.42 -12.46 -15.63
N SER A 193 -16.79 -11.34 -15.28
CA SER A 193 -17.41 -10.01 -15.47
C SER A 193 -17.38 -9.59 -16.94
N GLY A 194 -18.55 -9.31 -17.54
CA GLY A 194 -18.73 -8.92 -18.94
C GLY A 194 -18.22 -7.51 -19.33
N ARG A 195 -17.12 -7.08 -18.71
CA ARG A 195 -16.38 -5.85 -19.05
C ARG A 195 -15.40 -6.13 -20.20
N ASP A 196 -14.98 -5.09 -20.91
CA ASP A 196 -13.93 -5.20 -21.92
C ASP A 196 -12.60 -5.70 -21.30
N ASN A 197 -12.14 -6.87 -21.78
CA ASN A 197 -10.88 -7.49 -21.42
C ASN A 197 -9.69 -6.55 -21.64
N THR A 198 -9.75 -5.66 -22.63
CA THR A 198 -8.70 -4.68 -22.95
C THR A 198 -8.55 -3.66 -21.83
N VAL A 199 -9.67 -3.14 -21.30
CA VAL A 199 -9.69 -2.21 -20.16
C VAL A 199 -9.21 -2.90 -18.89
N VAL A 200 -9.64 -4.14 -18.64
CA VAL A 200 -9.16 -4.94 -17.49
C VAL A 200 -7.65 -5.19 -17.58
N LEU A 201 -7.14 -5.59 -18.74
CA LEU A 201 -5.71 -5.84 -18.98
C LEU A 201 -4.87 -4.57 -18.77
N MET A 202 -5.32 -3.42 -19.27
CA MET A 202 -4.69 -2.12 -19.01
C MET A 202 -4.73 -1.76 -17.52
N GLY A 203 -5.82 -2.07 -16.81
CA GLY A 203 -5.89 -1.91 -15.36
C GLY A 203 -4.89 -2.78 -14.59
N CYS A 204 -4.73 -4.03 -15.01
CA CYS A 204 -3.70 -4.93 -14.48
C CYS A 204 -2.28 -4.39 -14.78
N PHE A 205 -2.01 -3.93 -16.00
CA PHE A 205 -0.71 -3.34 -16.36
C PHE A 205 -0.39 -2.10 -15.52
N ASN A 206 -1.33 -1.16 -15.41
CA ASN A 206 -1.18 0.03 -14.56
C ASN A 206 -0.98 -0.35 -13.08
N THR A 207 -1.70 -1.35 -12.57
CA THR A 207 -1.51 -1.85 -11.20
C THR A 207 -0.10 -2.45 -10.99
N LEU A 208 0.42 -3.20 -11.97
CA LEU A 208 1.76 -3.79 -11.93
C LEU A 208 2.87 -2.71 -11.92
N VAL A 209 2.69 -1.65 -12.70
CA VAL A 209 3.58 -0.47 -12.71
C VAL A 209 3.50 0.29 -11.38
N GLY A 210 2.29 0.51 -10.85
CA GLY A 210 2.09 1.13 -9.54
C GLY A 210 2.75 0.33 -8.40
N ALA A 211 2.62 -0.99 -8.43
CA ALA A 211 3.28 -1.91 -7.49
C ALA A 211 4.81 -1.90 -7.61
N ALA A 212 5.37 -1.67 -8.81
CA ALA A 212 6.81 -1.49 -8.99
C ALA A 212 7.31 -0.19 -8.34
N PHE A 213 6.58 0.93 -8.50
CA PHE A 213 6.91 2.20 -7.86
C PHE A 213 6.79 2.11 -6.31
N TYR A 214 5.74 1.48 -5.79
CA TYR A 214 5.61 1.25 -4.34
C TYR A 214 6.70 0.31 -3.80
N GLY A 215 7.08 -0.74 -4.54
CA GLY A 215 8.23 -1.59 -4.17
C GLY A 215 9.55 -0.82 -4.13
N GLY A 216 9.73 0.12 -5.06
CA GLY A 216 10.80 1.11 -5.01
C GLY A 216 10.73 1.98 -3.77
N ASN A 217 9.56 2.52 -3.42
CA ASN A 217 9.40 3.37 -2.23
C ASN A 217 9.71 2.60 -0.92
N TYR A 218 9.35 1.30 -0.84
CA TYR A 218 9.70 0.45 0.31
C TYR A 218 11.24 0.30 0.43
N VAL A 219 11.92 0.12 -0.70
CA VAL A 219 13.38 -0.07 -0.76
C VAL A 219 14.14 1.25 -0.48
N THR A 220 13.68 2.37 -1.03
CA THR A 220 14.20 3.72 -0.71
C THR A 220 13.97 4.08 0.75
N GLY A 221 12.81 3.76 1.31
CA GLY A 221 12.51 3.94 2.74
C GLY A 221 13.44 3.12 3.64
N GLU A 222 13.66 1.84 3.35
CA GLU A 222 14.62 1.02 4.12
C GLU A 222 16.06 1.53 3.99
N TYR A 223 16.46 2.00 2.80
CA TYR A 223 17.77 2.63 2.59
C TYR A 223 17.93 3.92 3.41
N THR A 224 16.91 4.79 3.40
CA THR A 224 16.91 6.05 4.16
C THR A 224 17.04 5.82 5.66
N LEU A 225 16.32 4.82 6.19
CA LEU A 225 16.37 4.40 7.60
C LEU A 225 17.69 3.70 8.01
N LYS A 226 18.65 3.59 7.08
CA LYS A 226 19.99 3.02 7.25
C LYS A 226 21.14 3.99 6.93
N LEU A 227 20.84 5.23 6.55
CA LEU A 227 21.84 6.30 6.41
C LEU A 227 22.44 6.65 7.79
N ALA A 228 23.64 7.22 7.81
CA ALA A 228 24.34 7.58 9.05
C ALA A 228 23.58 8.62 9.89
N GLU A 229 22.87 9.55 9.23
CA GLU A 229 21.97 10.55 9.84
C GLU A 229 20.70 9.91 10.48
N ARG A 230 20.41 8.64 10.13
CA ARG A 230 19.32 7.77 10.60
C ARG A 230 18.06 8.50 11.11
N PRO A 231 17.28 9.16 10.24
CA PRO A 231 16.05 9.85 10.64
C PRO A 231 15.07 8.90 11.32
N HIS A 232 14.35 9.39 12.33
CA HIS A 232 13.44 8.54 13.10
C HIS A 232 12.23 8.13 12.22
N PRO A 233 11.68 6.89 12.32
CA PRO A 233 10.64 6.44 11.38
C PRO A 233 9.39 7.32 11.35
N LYS A 234 9.00 7.90 12.50
CA LYS A 234 7.89 8.87 12.59
C LYS A 234 8.20 10.20 11.88
N GLU A 235 9.46 10.62 11.92
CA GLU A 235 9.94 11.87 11.31
C GLU A 235 10.05 11.72 9.80
N LEU A 236 10.55 10.58 9.30
CA LEU A 236 10.55 10.26 7.88
C LEU A 236 9.12 10.17 7.31
N CYS A 237 8.20 9.54 8.06
CA CYS A 237 6.77 9.52 7.74
C CYS A 237 6.18 10.94 7.66
N LEU A 238 6.54 11.83 8.59
CA LEU A 238 6.05 13.21 8.61
C LEU A 238 6.64 14.03 7.45
N LYS A 239 7.94 13.92 7.16
CA LYS A 239 8.62 14.63 6.06
C LYS A 239 8.04 14.25 4.69
N ILE A 240 7.86 12.95 4.42
CA ILE A 240 7.25 12.46 3.17
C ILE A 240 5.76 12.83 3.12
N GLY A 241 5.02 12.58 4.20
CA GLY A 241 3.58 12.87 4.28
C GLY A 241 3.26 14.35 4.07
N ALA A 242 4.00 15.26 4.70
CA ALA A 242 3.84 16.71 4.53
C ALA A 242 4.15 17.16 3.09
N ALA A 243 5.19 16.60 2.45
CA ALA A 243 5.50 16.89 1.05
C ALA A 243 4.38 16.41 0.11
N CYS A 244 3.86 15.19 0.31
CA CYS A 244 2.73 14.68 -0.46
C CYS A 244 1.45 15.51 -0.25
N VAL A 245 1.14 15.91 0.99
CA VAL A 245 0.00 16.81 1.29
C VAL A 245 0.17 18.18 0.64
N ALA A 246 1.37 18.78 0.66
CA ALA A 246 1.61 20.08 0.03
C ALA A 246 1.43 20.03 -1.50
N ILE A 247 1.97 19.00 -2.17
CA ILE A 247 1.82 18.82 -3.62
C ILE A 247 0.36 18.56 -4.00
N ILE A 248 -0.37 17.75 -3.23
CA ILE A 248 -1.81 17.54 -3.42
C ILE A 248 -2.59 18.84 -3.19
N ALA A 249 -2.28 19.62 -2.13
CA ALA A 249 -2.97 20.88 -1.86
C ALA A 249 -2.79 21.91 -3.00
N ILE A 250 -1.60 21.97 -3.60
CA ILE A 250 -1.32 22.80 -4.78
C ILE A 250 -2.16 22.34 -5.97
N TYR A 251 -2.19 21.03 -6.26
CA TYR A 251 -3.02 20.46 -7.33
C TYR A 251 -4.52 20.74 -7.11
N GLN A 252 -5.04 20.50 -5.90
CA GLN A 252 -6.44 20.77 -5.56
C GLN A 252 -6.76 22.27 -5.74
N SER A 253 -5.87 23.17 -5.31
CA SER A 253 -6.09 24.62 -5.40
C SER A 253 -6.05 25.16 -6.83
N ILE A 254 -5.17 24.62 -7.69
CA ILE A 254 -5.00 25.11 -9.07
C ILE A 254 -5.98 24.47 -10.05
N PHE A 255 -6.33 23.19 -9.88
CA PHE A 255 -7.15 22.46 -10.85
C PHE A 255 -8.55 22.11 -10.35
N VAL A 256 -8.69 21.67 -9.09
CA VAL A 256 -9.97 21.14 -8.59
C VAL A 256 -10.89 22.23 -8.05
N LEU A 257 -10.38 23.22 -7.30
CA LEU A 257 -11.21 24.33 -6.79
C LEU A 257 -11.84 25.17 -7.92
N PRO A 258 -11.12 25.57 -9.00
CA PRO A 258 -11.73 26.34 -10.09
C PRO A 258 -12.79 25.58 -10.90
N GLN A 259 -12.79 24.24 -10.83
CA GLN A 259 -13.76 23.36 -11.50
C GLN A 259 -14.61 22.55 -10.51
N TRP A 260 -14.74 23.04 -9.27
CA TRP A 260 -15.36 22.31 -8.16
C TRP A 260 -16.77 21.80 -8.47
N ASP A 261 -17.59 22.60 -9.15
CA ASP A 261 -18.96 22.19 -9.51
C ASP A 261 -18.95 20.96 -10.43
N ALA A 262 -18.17 21.00 -11.51
CA ALA A 262 -18.08 19.92 -12.49
C ALA A 262 -17.38 18.65 -11.95
N LEU A 263 -16.41 18.80 -11.04
CA LEU A 263 -15.60 17.69 -10.53
C LEU A 263 -16.12 17.10 -9.21
N VAL A 264 -16.93 17.85 -8.44
CA VAL A 264 -17.36 17.45 -7.09
C VAL A 264 -18.87 17.60 -6.91
N THR A 265 -19.43 18.82 -7.02
CA THR A 265 -20.86 19.05 -6.69
C THR A 265 -21.79 18.26 -7.61
N LYS A 266 -21.59 18.38 -8.93
CA LYS A 266 -22.48 17.80 -9.93
C LYS A 266 -22.45 16.26 -9.92
N PRO A 267 -21.30 15.56 -9.90
CA PRO A 267 -21.29 14.09 -9.77
C PRO A 267 -21.94 13.58 -8.48
N ILE A 268 -21.84 14.33 -7.36
CA ILE A 268 -22.52 13.98 -6.11
C ILE A 268 -24.04 14.15 -6.26
N ALA A 269 -24.51 15.25 -6.86
CA ALA A 269 -25.92 15.50 -7.10
C ALA A 269 -26.55 14.48 -8.07
N GLU A 270 -25.88 14.18 -9.19
CA GLU A 270 -26.33 13.18 -10.17
C GLU A 270 -26.40 11.76 -9.57
N ALA A 271 -25.53 11.45 -8.60
CA ALA A 271 -25.56 10.19 -7.85
C ALA A 271 -26.52 10.20 -6.63
N ASN A 272 -27.25 11.29 -6.37
CA ASN A 272 -28.06 11.51 -5.16
C ASN A 272 -27.26 11.31 -3.84
N GLY A 273 -25.98 11.66 -3.85
CA GLY A 273 -25.04 11.40 -2.76
C GLY A 273 -25.24 12.32 -1.55
N ASN A 274 -25.21 11.75 -0.35
CA ASN A 274 -25.32 12.51 0.91
C ASN A 274 -23.94 13.06 1.34
N THR A 275 -23.78 14.39 1.27
CA THR A 275 -22.54 15.10 1.60
C THR A 275 -21.98 14.75 2.99
N THR A 276 -22.83 14.60 4.01
CA THR A 276 -22.41 14.28 5.38
C THR A 276 -21.77 12.89 5.47
N HIS A 277 -22.33 11.91 4.76
CA HIS A 277 -21.75 10.56 4.67
C HIS A 277 -20.46 10.54 3.85
N ILE A 278 -20.37 11.34 2.79
CA ILE A 278 -19.14 11.46 1.97
C ILE A 278 -18.01 12.09 2.81
N VAL A 279 -18.30 13.16 3.55
CA VAL A 279 -17.31 13.82 4.43
C VAL A 279 -16.88 12.90 5.58
N SER A 280 -17.81 12.20 6.24
CA SER A 280 -17.44 11.28 7.32
C SER A 280 -16.61 10.09 6.82
N ALA A 281 -16.92 9.54 5.64
CA ALA A 281 -16.12 8.51 4.98
C ALA A 281 -14.71 9.02 4.61
N LEU A 282 -14.58 10.25 4.10
CA LEU A 282 -13.28 10.87 3.79
C LEU A 282 -12.42 11.10 5.05
N VAL A 283 -13.03 11.54 6.16
CA VAL A 283 -12.34 11.68 7.46
C VAL A 283 -11.88 10.33 8.00
N ALA A 284 -12.77 9.33 8.04
CA ALA A 284 -12.44 7.99 8.50
C ALA A 284 -11.34 7.32 7.64
N TYR A 285 -11.41 7.48 6.32
CA TYR A 285 -10.37 7.03 5.39
C TYR A 285 -9.02 7.74 5.66
N THR A 286 -9.03 9.05 5.88
CA THR A 286 -7.80 9.83 6.16
C THR A 286 -7.14 9.39 7.46
N LEU A 287 -7.91 9.18 8.53
CA LEU A 287 -7.41 8.66 9.81
C LEU A 287 -6.86 7.23 9.68
N SER A 288 -7.54 6.37 8.92
CA SER A 288 -7.08 5.01 8.61
C SER A 288 -5.76 5.01 7.82
N GLN A 289 -5.63 5.89 6.82
CA GLN A 289 -4.40 6.04 6.04
C GLN A 289 -3.24 6.64 6.87
N LEU A 290 -3.51 7.55 7.81
CA LEU A 290 -2.50 8.05 8.76
C LEU A 290 -1.97 6.93 9.67
N ALA A 291 -2.87 6.14 10.26
CA ALA A 291 -2.50 4.98 11.07
C ALA A 291 -1.73 3.92 10.25
N HIS A 292 -2.14 3.69 9.00
CA HIS A 292 -1.45 2.80 8.07
C HIS A 292 -0.04 3.30 7.71
N GLY A 293 0.14 4.59 7.42
CA GLY A 293 1.44 5.18 7.11
C GLY A 293 2.42 5.10 8.30
N LEU A 294 1.94 5.44 9.50
CA LEU A 294 2.71 5.35 10.74
C LEU A 294 3.16 3.91 11.03
N THR A 295 2.24 2.94 10.95
CA THR A 295 2.55 1.52 11.17
C THR A 295 3.47 0.95 10.08
N TYR A 296 3.30 1.38 8.82
CA TYR A 296 4.19 1.04 7.71
C TYR A 296 5.64 1.47 7.98
N PHE A 297 5.91 2.74 8.33
CA PHE A 297 7.29 3.20 8.58
C PHE A 297 7.91 2.53 9.81
N VAL A 298 7.14 2.27 10.87
CA VAL A 298 7.60 1.51 12.03
C VAL A 298 7.98 0.07 11.64
N MET A 299 7.11 -0.63 10.91
CA MET A 299 7.36 -2.00 10.43
C MET A 299 8.54 -2.07 9.44
N LEU A 300 8.68 -1.08 8.56
CA LEU A 300 9.80 -0.97 7.63
C LEU A 300 11.13 -0.83 8.38
N SER A 301 11.16 -0.04 9.47
CA SER A 301 12.35 0.18 10.28
C SER A 301 12.82 -1.04 11.08
N SER A 302 11.91 -1.94 11.46
CA SER A 302 12.21 -3.16 12.23
C SER A 302 12.44 -4.39 11.34
N SER A 303 11.69 -4.51 10.25
CA SER A 303 11.57 -5.76 9.47
C SER A 303 12.17 -5.68 8.07
N GLY A 304 12.25 -4.47 7.48
CA GLY A 304 12.73 -4.22 6.12
C GLY A 304 11.67 -4.41 5.03
N ALA A 305 11.97 -3.90 3.83
CA ALA A 305 11.07 -3.75 2.68
C ALA A 305 10.38 -5.06 2.27
N VAL A 306 11.16 -6.14 2.12
CA VAL A 306 10.66 -7.46 1.68
C VAL A 306 9.62 -8.01 2.66
N THR A 307 9.90 -7.97 3.97
CA THR A 307 8.98 -8.48 4.99
C THR A 307 7.77 -7.56 5.16
N THR A 308 7.94 -6.24 5.01
CA THR A 308 6.84 -5.26 4.96
C THR A 308 5.87 -5.59 3.82
N GLY A 309 6.38 -5.95 2.64
CA GLY A 309 5.57 -6.45 1.53
C GLY A 309 4.85 -7.76 1.86
N ILE A 310 5.51 -8.72 2.50
CA ILE A 310 4.90 -10.01 2.85
C ILE A 310 3.80 -9.84 3.92
N MET A 311 3.91 -8.87 4.83
CA MET A 311 2.80 -8.52 5.72
C MET A 311 1.62 -7.87 4.98
N GLN A 312 1.87 -7.18 3.87
CA GLN A 312 0.82 -6.62 3.00
C GLN A 312 0.04 -7.71 2.21
N SER A 313 0.61 -8.90 1.93
CA SER A 313 -0.21 -10.02 1.42
C SER A 313 -1.11 -10.64 2.48
N LEU A 314 -0.63 -10.74 3.73
CA LEU A 314 -1.48 -11.20 4.84
C LEU A 314 -2.68 -10.26 5.03
N ARG A 315 -2.46 -8.94 4.95
CA ARG A 315 -3.55 -7.95 4.91
C ARG A 315 -4.54 -8.20 3.78
N ALA A 316 -4.08 -8.52 2.56
CA ALA A 316 -4.97 -8.76 1.43
C ALA A 316 -5.91 -9.96 1.66
N VAL A 317 -5.40 -11.08 2.16
CA VAL A 317 -6.25 -12.25 2.46
C VAL A 317 -7.16 -12.04 3.67
N CYS A 318 -6.71 -11.30 4.70
CA CYS A 318 -7.60 -10.86 5.79
C CYS A 318 -8.73 -9.96 5.28
N VAL A 319 -8.47 -9.08 4.30
CA VAL A 319 -9.51 -8.27 3.65
C VAL A 319 -10.51 -9.15 2.89
N PHE A 320 -10.08 -10.19 2.16
CA PHE A 320 -11.04 -11.11 1.51
C PHE A 320 -11.99 -11.80 2.51
N VAL A 321 -11.46 -12.28 3.65
CA VAL A 321 -12.27 -12.92 4.71
C VAL A 321 -13.26 -11.92 5.32
N ILE A 322 -12.77 -10.75 5.75
CA ILE A 322 -13.60 -9.72 6.39
C ILE A 322 -14.66 -9.16 5.42
N SER A 323 -14.29 -8.92 4.15
CA SER A 323 -15.25 -8.46 3.13
C SER A 323 -16.36 -9.47 2.88
N SER A 324 -16.08 -10.78 2.90
CA SER A 324 -17.15 -11.79 2.81
C SER A 324 -18.04 -11.78 4.04
N MET A 325 -17.49 -11.62 5.25
CA MET A 325 -18.28 -11.58 6.48
C MET A 325 -19.20 -10.35 6.56
N LEU A 326 -18.78 -9.21 6.00
CA LEU A 326 -19.53 -7.94 6.09
C LEU A 326 -20.42 -7.65 4.87
N TYR A 327 -20.05 -8.12 3.66
CA TYR A 327 -20.66 -7.64 2.41
C TYR A 327 -21.18 -8.74 1.48
N CYS A 328 -20.96 -10.03 1.75
CA CYS A 328 -21.48 -11.12 0.90
C CYS A 328 -23.01 -11.07 0.73
N SER A 329 -23.74 -10.61 1.76
CA SER A 329 -25.20 -10.41 1.71
C SER A 329 -25.67 -9.22 0.86
N GLN A 330 -24.78 -8.31 0.45
CA GLN A 330 -25.09 -7.18 -0.43
C GLN A 330 -24.40 -7.28 -1.80
N GLN A 331 -23.30 -8.03 -1.89
CA GLN A 331 -22.52 -8.22 -3.11
C GLN A 331 -21.97 -9.65 -3.14
N GLU A 332 -22.56 -10.50 -3.99
CA GLU A 332 -22.11 -11.89 -4.20
C GLU A 332 -20.62 -11.97 -4.61
N SER A 333 -20.12 -10.96 -5.34
CA SER A 333 -18.71 -10.83 -5.72
C SER A 333 -17.74 -10.67 -4.54
N GLN A 334 -18.22 -10.37 -3.33
CA GLN A 334 -17.44 -10.31 -2.09
C GLN A 334 -17.43 -11.64 -1.33
N CYS A 335 -18.27 -12.61 -1.69
CA CYS A 335 -18.37 -13.89 -0.99
C CYS A 335 -17.08 -14.73 -1.07
N PHE A 336 -16.85 -15.53 -0.03
CA PHE A 336 -15.67 -16.36 0.12
C PHE A 336 -15.82 -17.72 -0.57
N ASP A 337 -15.64 -17.75 -1.89
CA ASP A 337 -15.58 -18.99 -2.66
C ASP A 337 -14.39 -19.88 -2.28
N THR A 338 -14.54 -21.20 -2.50
CA THR A 338 -13.53 -22.25 -2.35
C THR A 338 -12.18 -21.87 -2.96
N LYS A 339 -12.14 -21.20 -4.13
CA LYS A 339 -10.89 -20.72 -4.75
C LYS A 339 -10.17 -19.69 -3.87
N ARG A 340 -10.92 -18.75 -3.28
CA ARG A 340 -10.39 -17.73 -2.33
C ARG A 340 -9.96 -18.37 -1.01
N GLY A 341 -10.65 -19.43 -0.56
CA GLY A 341 -10.23 -20.29 0.55
C GLY A 341 -8.87 -20.95 0.32
N VAL A 342 -8.72 -21.69 -0.79
CA VAL A 342 -7.46 -22.36 -1.16
C VAL A 342 -6.33 -21.34 -1.34
N ALA A 343 -6.58 -20.22 -2.02
CA ALA A 343 -5.63 -19.11 -2.13
C ALA A 343 -5.17 -18.60 -0.76
N THR A 344 -6.10 -18.35 0.17
CA THR A 344 -5.81 -17.87 1.53
C THR A 344 -4.90 -18.84 2.28
N MET A 345 -5.18 -20.15 2.21
CA MET A 345 -4.34 -21.16 2.85
C MET A 345 -2.91 -21.20 2.27
N ILE A 346 -2.77 -21.08 0.94
CA ILE A 346 -1.47 -21.02 0.26
C ILE A 346 -0.68 -19.78 0.71
N VAL A 347 -1.32 -18.61 0.76
CA VAL A 347 -0.67 -17.35 1.20
C VAL A 347 -0.22 -17.44 2.65
N VAL A 348 -1.09 -17.90 3.57
CA VAL A 348 -0.73 -18.06 4.99
C VAL A 348 0.43 -19.04 5.15
N SER A 349 0.42 -20.15 4.42
CA SER A 349 1.53 -21.11 4.41
C SER A 349 2.84 -20.50 3.90
N GLY A 350 2.78 -19.67 2.85
CA GLY A 350 3.94 -18.94 2.33
C GLY A 350 4.49 -17.87 3.29
N VAL A 351 3.61 -17.12 3.96
CA VAL A 351 4.00 -16.14 5.00
C VAL A 351 4.68 -16.84 6.18
N MET A 352 4.13 -17.97 6.64
CA MET A 352 4.71 -18.77 7.72
C MET A 352 6.06 -19.40 7.32
N PHE A 353 6.16 -19.96 6.12
CA PHE A 353 7.40 -20.55 5.62
C PHE A 353 8.52 -19.50 5.44
N TYR A 354 8.19 -18.33 4.88
CA TYR A 354 9.14 -17.21 4.80
C TYR A 354 9.63 -16.78 6.18
N SER A 355 8.71 -16.63 7.14
CA SER A 355 9.02 -16.20 8.51
C SER A 355 9.93 -17.20 9.24
N TRP A 356 9.68 -18.50 9.06
CA TRP A 356 10.56 -19.57 9.51
C TRP A 356 11.94 -19.51 8.85
N ALA A 357 12.01 -19.42 7.52
CA ALA A 357 13.26 -19.36 6.77
C ALA A 357 14.16 -18.18 7.21
N LYS A 358 13.56 -16.99 7.37
CA LYS A 358 14.25 -15.79 7.87
C LYS A 358 14.75 -15.96 9.30
N SER A 359 13.98 -16.62 10.17
CA SER A 359 14.40 -16.94 11.55
C SER A 359 15.65 -17.83 11.58
N GLN A 360 15.70 -18.84 10.71
CA GLN A 360 16.83 -19.77 10.65
C GLN A 360 18.12 -19.09 10.14
N GLN A 361 18.04 -18.16 9.17
CA GLN A 361 19.18 -17.31 8.79
C GLN A 361 19.70 -16.48 9.98
N GLY A 362 18.79 -15.86 10.75
CA GLY A 362 19.16 -15.06 11.91
C GLY A 362 19.96 -15.87 12.94
N LYS A 363 19.51 -17.10 13.25
CA LYS A 363 20.25 -18.03 14.13
C LYS A 363 21.60 -18.43 13.54
N ALA A 364 21.65 -18.79 12.26
CA ALA A 364 22.90 -19.17 11.59
C ALA A 364 23.95 -18.04 11.61
N SER A 365 23.52 -16.78 11.50
CA SER A 365 24.41 -15.62 11.60
C SER A 365 24.91 -15.32 13.03
N VAL A 366 24.25 -15.85 14.07
CA VAL A 366 24.67 -15.70 15.48
C VAL A 366 25.53 -16.87 15.94
N LEU A 367 25.27 -18.09 15.46
CA LEU A 367 26.12 -19.26 15.72
C LEU A 367 27.38 -19.33 14.83
N ALA A 368 27.53 -18.45 13.84
CA ALA A 368 28.77 -18.31 13.09
C ALA A 368 29.89 -17.83 14.03
N PRO A 369 30.96 -18.63 14.26
CA PRO A 369 32.05 -18.21 15.12
C PRO A 369 32.73 -16.94 14.55
N PRO A 370 33.20 -16.01 15.40
CA PRO A 370 33.89 -14.83 14.94
C PRO A 370 35.08 -15.25 14.09
N SER A 371 35.15 -14.74 12.85
CA SER A 371 36.11 -15.17 11.84
C SER A 371 37.51 -14.67 12.15
N SER A 372 38.17 -15.37 13.08
CA SER A 372 39.53 -15.10 13.50
C SER A 372 40.48 -15.07 12.30
N LEU A 373 41.08 -13.89 12.08
CA LEU A 373 42.18 -13.65 11.16
C LEU A 373 42.09 -14.44 9.85
N ARG A 374 41.26 -13.97 8.91
CA ARG A 374 41.35 -14.37 7.49
C ARG A 374 42.67 -13.86 6.90
N ARG A 375 43.75 -14.58 7.23
CA ARG A 375 45.15 -14.29 6.96
C ARG A 375 45.28 -13.83 5.51
N PRO A 376 45.88 -12.65 5.22
CA PRO A 376 45.98 -12.16 3.85
C PRO A 376 46.69 -13.21 3.01
N LYS A 377 46.06 -13.62 1.91
CA LYS A 377 46.61 -14.61 1.00
C LYS A 377 47.87 -14.00 0.39
N LYS A 378 49.03 -14.52 0.79
CA LYS A 378 50.33 -13.91 0.46
C LYS A 378 50.67 -14.24 -0.99
N ASP A 379 50.17 -13.42 -1.92
CA ASP A 379 50.33 -13.63 -3.36
C ASP A 379 51.81 -13.54 -3.74
N ALA A 380 52.39 -14.72 -4.02
CA ALA A 380 53.81 -14.91 -4.18
C ALA A 380 54.30 -14.55 -5.59
N LYS A 381 54.11 -13.28 -6.02
CA LYS A 381 54.75 -12.73 -7.25
C LYS A 381 54.70 -11.20 -7.42
N THR A 382 55.10 -10.43 -6.40
CA THR A 382 55.51 -9.03 -6.60
C THR A 382 57.00 -8.89 -6.38
N LYS A 383 57.79 -8.80 -7.45
CA LYS A 383 59.21 -8.41 -7.35
C LYS A 383 59.30 -6.96 -6.88
N MET A 384 60.10 -6.70 -5.86
CA MET A 384 60.47 -5.33 -5.50
C MET A 384 61.30 -4.71 -6.62
N VAL A 385 60.96 -3.48 -7.02
CA VAL A 385 61.86 -2.56 -7.70
C VAL A 385 62.08 -1.40 -6.74
N ALA A 386 63.33 -1.13 -6.40
CA ALA A 386 63.69 -0.13 -5.39
C ALA A 386 64.13 1.20 -6.03
N GLY A 387 63.85 2.31 -5.34
CA GLY A 387 64.25 3.67 -5.73
C GLY A 387 63.23 4.35 -6.66
N LYS A 388 62.79 5.59 -6.39
CA LYS A 388 63.59 6.72 -5.90
C LYS A 388 62.79 7.65 -4.98
N ASN A 389 63.49 8.29 -4.04
CA ASN A 389 63.04 9.56 -3.46
C ASN A 389 63.17 10.66 -4.51
N TYR A 390 62.25 11.63 -4.53
CA TYR A 390 62.60 13.04 -4.67
C TYR A 390 61.60 13.90 -3.90
N VAL A 391 62.12 14.94 -3.25
CA VAL A 391 61.37 16.03 -2.64
C VAL A 391 61.45 17.22 -3.59
N VAL A 392 60.32 17.88 -3.81
CA VAL A 392 60.19 19.32 -4.12
C VAL A 392 58.97 19.81 -3.35
#